data_AF-A0A942MLN9-F1
#
_entry.id   AF-A0A942MLN9-F1
#
_cell.length_a   1.000
_cell.length_b   1.000
_cell.length_c   1.000
_cell.angle_alpha   90.00
_cell.angle_beta   90.00
_cell.angle_gamma   90.00
#
_symmetry.space_group_name_H-M   'P 1'
#
loop_
_entity.id
_entity.type
_entity.pdbx_description
1 polymer ?
#
loop_
_entity_poly.entity_id
_entity_poly.type
_entity_poly.pdbx_seq_one_letter_code
_entity_poly.pdbx_strand_id
1 'polypeptide(L)'
;IIPGEGPCYRCVFPEPPPAGAVPTCQEAGVIGAIAGVMGVLQATEVIKLILGVGENLVGRLLTFDALESRFREVKIKRNPKCALCGENPTITELVEYELQC
;
A
#
# COMPACT_ATOMS: atom_id res chain seq x y z
N ILE A 1 6.21 0.79 -4.03
CA ILE A 1 6.96 1.82 -3.28
C ILE A 1 8.43 1.60 -3.58
N ILE A 2 9.13 2.56 -4.16
CA ILE A 2 10.59 2.52 -4.34
C ILE A 2 11.15 3.78 -3.65
N PRO A 3 12.03 3.65 -2.64
CA PRO A 3 12.65 4.79 -1.99
C PRO A 3 13.33 5.72 -3.00
N GLY A 4 13.09 7.03 -2.89
CA GLY A 4 13.67 8.04 -3.79
C GLY A 4 12.93 8.23 -5.13
N GLU A 5 12.23 7.23 -5.63
CA GLU A 5 11.55 7.29 -6.95
C GLU A 5 10.04 7.61 -6.87
N GLY A 6 9.42 7.47 -5.69
CA GLY A 6 7.98 7.68 -5.53
C GLY A 6 7.51 7.98 -4.12
N PRO A 7 6.18 8.05 -3.89
CA PRO A 7 5.61 8.17 -2.55
C PRO A 7 5.90 6.92 -1.71
N CYS A 8 6.15 7.11 -0.42
CA CYS A 8 6.16 6.01 0.54
C CYS A 8 4.73 5.70 1.04
N TYR A 9 4.57 4.62 1.81
CA TYR A 9 3.29 4.27 2.42
C TYR A 9 2.70 5.44 3.25
N ARG A 10 3.56 6.13 4.01
CA ARG A 10 3.18 7.29 4.85
C ARG A 10 2.80 8.55 4.07
N CYS A 11 3.12 8.62 2.77
CA CYS A 11 2.58 9.67 1.91
C CYS A 11 1.08 9.46 1.63
N VAL A 12 0.62 8.20 1.63
CA VAL A 12 -0.78 7.84 1.37
C VAL A 12 -1.58 7.75 2.67
N PHE A 13 -0.99 7.13 3.69
CA PHE A 13 -1.59 6.92 5.00
C PHE A 13 -0.71 7.54 6.08
N PRO A 14 -0.85 8.87 6.35
CA PRO A 14 0.08 9.62 7.19
C PRO A 14 0.11 9.22 8.66
N GLU A 15 -0.95 8.60 9.14
CA GLU A 15 -1.13 8.14 10.51
C GLU A 15 -1.81 6.76 10.50
N PRO A 16 -1.49 5.86 11.44
CA PRO A 16 -2.26 4.63 11.57
C PRO A 16 -3.71 4.99 11.94
N PRO A 17 -4.69 4.16 11.55
CA PRO A 17 -6.04 4.33 12.03
C PRO A 17 -6.08 4.19 13.57
N PRO A 18 -6.98 4.91 14.26
CA PRO A 18 -7.19 4.74 15.70
C PRO A 18 -7.52 3.28 16.06
N ALA A 19 -7.18 2.85 17.27
CA ALA A 19 -7.52 1.52 17.76
C ALA A 19 -9.05 1.30 17.68
N GLY A 20 -9.48 0.16 17.13
CA GLY A 20 -10.89 -0.17 16.94
C GLY A 20 -11.60 0.56 15.80
N ALA A 21 -10.92 1.41 15.01
CA ALA A 21 -11.54 2.10 13.88
C ALA A 21 -11.81 1.19 12.67
N VAL A 22 -11.18 0.00 12.63
CA VAL A 22 -11.31 -0.98 11.55
C VAL A 22 -11.56 -2.35 12.19
N PRO A 23 -12.56 -3.12 11.72
CA PRO A 23 -12.78 -4.48 12.21
C PRO A 23 -11.57 -5.36 11.92
N THR A 24 -11.34 -6.35 12.77
CA THR A 24 -10.33 -7.39 12.55
C THR A 24 -10.66 -8.24 11.31
N CYS A 25 -9.69 -9.00 10.79
CA CYS A 25 -9.95 -9.89 9.66
C CYS A 25 -10.96 -10.98 10.03
N GLN A 26 -10.97 -11.39 11.31
CA GLN A 26 -11.92 -12.35 11.87
C GLN A 26 -13.34 -11.78 11.96
N GLU A 27 -13.49 -10.48 12.26
CA GLU A 27 -14.79 -9.81 12.35
C GLU A 27 -15.37 -9.44 10.98
N ALA A 28 -14.54 -8.95 10.05
CA ALA A 28 -14.98 -8.50 8.74
C ALA A 28 -15.15 -9.64 7.72
N GLY A 29 -14.33 -10.69 7.84
CA GLY A 29 -14.19 -11.75 6.84
C GLY A 29 -13.44 -11.30 5.59
N VAL A 30 -12.77 -12.24 4.92
CA VAL A 30 -12.05 -12.01 3.65
C VAL A 30 -12.41 -13.08 2.63
N ILE A 31 -12.76 -12.65 1.41
CA ILE A 31 -12.98 -13.56 0.30
C ILE A 31 -11.62 -14.06 -0.20
N GLY A 32 -11.35 -15.35 -0.04
CA GLY A 32 -10.05 -15.94 -0.42
C GLY A 32 -9.64 -15.69 -1.88
N ALA A 33 -10.62 -15.62 -2.79
CA ALA A 33 -10.36 -15.26 -4.18
C ALA A 33 -9.77 -13.84 -4.34
N ILE A 34 -10.21 -12.87 -3.54
CA ILE A 34 -9.67 -11.49 -3.56
C ILE A 34 -8.21 -11.51 -3.08
N ALA A 35 -7.91 -12.23 -2.00
CA ALA A 35 -6.54 -12.39 -1.52
C ALA A 35 -5.64 -13.04 -2.60
N GLY A 36 -6.16 -14.06 -3.30
CA GLY A 36 -5.49 -14.69 -4.43
C GLY A 36 -5.19 -13.71 -5.58
N VAL A 37 -6.17 -12.92 -6.01
CA VAL A 37 -6.01 -11.90 -7.06
C VAL A 37 -4.97 -10.86 -6.66
N MET A 38 -5.02 -10.34 -5.43
CA MET A 38 -4.04 -9.36 -4.95
C MET A 38 -2.63 -9.96 -4.89
N GLY A 39 -2.50 -11.21 -4.43
CA GLY A 39 -1.21 -11.91 -4.36
C GLY A 39 -0.56 -12.11 -5.73
N VAL A 40 -1.33 -12.55 -6.75
CA VAL A 40 -0.77 -12.73 -8.11
C VAL A 40 -0.40 -11.40 -8.77
N LEU A 41 -1.14 -10.32 -8.50
CA LEU A 41 -0.77 -8.99 -8.98
C LEU A 41 0.52 -8.50 -8.32
N GLN A 42 0.67 -8.68 -7.01
CA GLN A 42 1.90 -8.36 -6.29
C GLN A 42 3.10 -9.15 -6.82
N ALA A 43 2.94 -10.47 -7.02
CA ALA A 43 3.99 -11.32 -7.59
C ALA A 43 4.39 -10.86 -9.02
N THR A 44 3.41 -10.47 -9.82
CA THR A 44 3.65 -9.96 -11.18
C THR A 44 4.46 -8.66 -11.16
N GLU A 45 4.18 -7.73 -10.24
CA GLU A 45 4.98 -6.51 -10.06
C GLU A 45 6.42 -6.83 -9.65
N VAL A 46 6.62 -7.80 -8.74
CA VAL A 46 7.95 -8.23 -8.33
C VAL A 46 8.74 -8.79 -9.51
N ILE A 47 8.13 -9.64 -10.35
CA ILE A 47 8.78 -10.19 -11.55
C ILE A 47 9.19 -9.06 -12.50
N LYS A 48 8.30 -8.09 -12.77
CA LYS A 48 8.62 -6.93 -13.62
C LYS A 48 9.79 -6.12 -13.08
N LEU A 49 9.82 -5.88 -11.77
CA LEU A 49 10.89 -5.15 -11.11
C LEU A 49 12.24 -5.88 -11.21
N ILE A 50 12.27 -7.18 -10.96
CA ILE A 50 13.50 -8.00 -11.04
C ILE A 50 14.06 -8.02 -12.45
N LEU A 51 13.19 -8.16 -13.45
CA LEU A 51 13.59 -8.26 -14.86
C LEU A 51 13.83 -6.89 -15.51
N GLY A 52 13.41 -5.80 -14.87
CA GLY A 52 13.48 -4.46 -15.45
C GLY A 52 12.59 -4.29 -16.70
N VAL A 53 11.43 -4.97 -16.74
CA VAL A 53 10.54 -4.99 -17.92
C VAL A 53 9.16 -4.42 -17.61
N GLY A 54 8.53 -3.85 -18.64
CA GLY A 54 7.19 -3.28 -18.55
C GLY A 54 7.13 -2.04 -17.66
N GLU A 55 5.91 -1.59 -17.39
CA GLU A 55 5.67 -0.45 -16.49
C GLU A 55 5.18 -0.94 -15.13
N ASN A 56 5.90 -0.59 -14.06
CA ASN A 56 5.53 -0.96 -12.70
C ASN A 56 4.49 -0.01 -12.09
N LEU A 57 3.82 -0.43 -11.02
CA LEU A 57 2.81 0.35 -10.31
C LEU A 57 3.38 1.37 -9.30
N VAL A 58 4.67 1.74 -9.40
CA VAL A 58 5.26 2.73 -8.49
C VAL A 58 4.53 4.07 -8.63
N GLY A 59 4.20 4.69 -7.50
CA GLY A 59 3.41 5.92 -7.46
C GLY A 59 1.93 5.74 -7.82
N ARG A 60 1.43 4.50 -7.89
CA ARG A 60 0.02 4.20 -8.14
C ARG A 60 -0.57 3.34 -7.04
N LEU A 61 -1.80 3.63 -6.66
CA LEU A 61 -2.62 2.79 -5.80
C LEU A 61 -3.65 2.08 -6.69
N LEU A 62 -3.57 0.76 -6.76
CA LEU A 62 -4.54 -0.08 -7.45
C LEU A 62 -5.62 -0.52 -6.46
N THR A 63 -6.88 -0.27 -6.78
CA THR A 63 -8.01 -0.82 -6.04
C THR A 63 -8.79 -1.79 -6.91
N PHE A 64 -9.30 -2.86 -6.30
CA PHE A 64 -10.14 -3.85 -6.95
C PHE A 64 -11.49 -3.91 -6.24
N ASP A 65 -12.54 -3.53 -6.96
CA ASP A 65 -13.92 -3.75 -6.53
C ASP A 65 -14.36 -5.13 -7.03
N ALA A 66 -14.53 -6.07 -6.09
CA ALA A 66 -14.90 -7.44 -6.41
C ALA A 66 -16.38 -7.61 -6.77
N LEU A 67 -17.26 -6.72 -6.32
CA LEU A 67 -18.70 -6.78 -6.64
C LEU A 67 -18.93 -6.35 -8.09
N GLU A 68 -18.25 -5.30 -8.53
CA GLU A 68 -18.32 -4.82 -9.91
C GLU A 68 -17.24 -5.42 -10.83
N SER A 69 -16.30 -6.20 -10.28
CA SER A 69 -15.13 -6.71 -11.00
C SER A 69 -14.33 -5.59 -11.70
N ARG A 70 -14.13 -4.47 -11.00
CA ARG A 70 -13.52 -3.25 -11.56
C ARG A 70 -12.17 -2.96 -10.92
N PHE A 71 -11.17 -2.71 -11.78
CA PHE A 71 -9.91 -2.13 -11.35
C PHE A 71 -9.94 -0.60 -11.49
N ARG A 72 -9.35 0.08 -10.50
CA ARG A 72 -9.12 1.52 -10.56
C ARG A 72 -7.72 1.84 -10.10
N GLU A 73 -7.02 2.65 -10.90
CA GLU A 73 -5.72 3.19 -10.55
C GLU A 73 -5.84 4.64 -10.09
N VAL A 74 -5.21 4.96 -8.97
CA VAL A 74 -5.10 6.31 -8.44
C VAL A 74 -3.63 6.70 -8.43
N LYS A 75 -3.27 7.78 -9.14
CA LYS A 75 -1.91 8.33 -9.10
C LYS A 75 -1.66 9.01 -7.76
N ILE A 76 -0.57 8.64 -7.12
CA ILE A 76 -0.13 9.16 -5.84
C ILE A 76 1.14 9.97 -6.06
N LYS A 77 1.18 11.17 -5.47
CA LYS A 77 2.38 12.02 -5.46
C LYS A 77 3.08 11.91 -4.12
N ARG A 78 4.41 12.01 -4.13
CA ARG A 78 5.19 12.17 -2.89
C ARG A 78 4.75 13.43 -2.17
N ASN A 79 4.52 13.34 -0.87
CA ASN A 79 4.23 14.48 -0.02
C ASN A 79 5.56 15.08 0.48
N PRO A 80 5.91 16.34 0.13
CA PRO A 80 7.13 17.00 0.61
C PRO A 80 7.21 17.12 2.13
N LYS A 81 6.04 17.15 2.80
CA LYS A 81 5.90 17.22 4.26
C LYS A 81 5.68 15.85 4.90
N CYS A 82 5.96 14.76 4.20
CA CYS A 82 5.78 13.41 4.74
C CYS A 82 6.68 13.20 5.97
N ALA A 83 6.10 12.73 7.08
CA ALA A 83 6.84 12.46 8.33
C ALA A 83 7.99 11.45 8.18
N LEU A 84 7.92 10.54 7.19
CA LEU A 84 8.98 9.56 6.90
C LEU A 84 9.96 9.98 5.80
N CYS A 85 9.46 10.35 4.61
CA CYS A 85 10.32 10.62 3.44
C CYS A 85 10.23 12.07 2.92
N GLY A 86 9.76 13.01 3.75
CA GLY A 86 9.70 14.44 3.43
C GLY A 86 11.06 15.12 3.57
N GLU A 87 11.08 16.44 3.41
CA GLU A 87 12.29 17.28 3.54
C GLU A 87 12.79 17.37 4.99
N ASN A 88 11.87 17.32 5.96
CA ASN A 88 12.16 17.35 7.39
C ASN A 88 11.47 16.15 8.07
N PRO A 89 12.04 14.93 7.97
CA PRO A 89 11.41 13.73 8.52
C PRO A 89 11.41 13.75 10.06
N THR A 90 10.30 13.29 10.65
CA THR A 90 10.12 13.16 12.10
C THR A 90 10.06 11.70 12.54
N ILE A 91 9.81 10.75 11.63
CA ILE A 91 9.89 9.31 11.88
C ILE A 91 11.32 8.88 11.56
N THR A 92 12.12 8.63 12.60
CA THR A 92 13.54 8.27 12.47
C THR A 92 13.86 6.88 13.02
N GLU A 93 12.91 6.24 13.69
CA GLU A 93 13.05 4.93 14.31
C GLU A 93 11.82 4.06 14.03
N LEU A 94 11.98 2.75 14.21
CA LEU A 94 10.89 1.79 14.08
C LEU A 94 10.10 1.77 15.38
N VAL A 95 8.77 1.80 15.26
CA VAL A 95 7.84 1.65 16.37
C VAL A 95 7.07 0.36 16.14
N GLU A 96 6.98 -0.48 17.16
CA GLU A 96 6.14 -1.66 17.13
C GLU A 96 4.68 -1.27 17.32
N TYR A 97 3.81 -1.81 16.47
CA TYR A 97 2.38 -1.67 16.58
C TYR A 97 1.79 -3.02 16.99
N GLU A 98 0.91 -3.05 17.98
CA GLU A 98 0.10 -4.24 18.28
C GLU A 98 -0.87 -4.48 17.11
N LEU A 99 -0.50 -5.40 16.21
CA LEU A 99 -1.35 -5.84 15.11
C LEU A 99 -2.36 -6.87 15.63
N GLN A 100 -3.64 -6.48 15.68
CA GLN A 100 -4.75 -7.40 15.89
C GLN A 100 -5.27 -7.87 14.51
N CYS A 101 -4.90 -9.09 14.10
CA CYS A 101 -5.41 -9.74 12.89
C CYS A 101 -6.69 -10.53 13.16
#